data_AF-A0AA42T8V6-F1
#
_entry.id   AF-A0AA42T8V6-F1
#
_cell.length_a   1.000
_cell.length_b   1.000
_cell.length_c   1.000
_cell.angle_alpha   90.00
_cell.angle_beta   90.00
_cell.angle_gamma   90.00
#
_symmetry.space_group_name_H-M   'P 1'
#
loop_
_entity.id
_entity.type
_entity.pdbx_description
1 polymer ?
#
loop_
_entity_poly.entity_id
_entity_poly.type
_entity_poly.pdbx_seq_one_letter_code
_entity_poly.pdbx_strand_id
1 'polypeptide(L)'
;MQIANPHCKVLVIDPCMPTVGQTDGMPLLRQICCLRRDLLILVLAQQPLRLLQDRALPAQVRHVYAKTVNPLWLCRFISQALRDESTGVTPLAQDAAR
;
A
#
# COMPACT_ATOMS: atom_id res chain seq x y z
N MET A 1 20.38 4.04 -2.61
CA MET A 1 19.79 3.03 -1.69
C MET A 1 18.46 2.60 -2.26
N GLN A 2 18.24 1.30 -2.50
CA GLN A 2 17.05 0.79 -3.18
C GLN A 2 16.26 -0.10 -2.22
N ILE A 3 15.03 0.30 -1.87
CA ILE A 3 14.18 -0.40 -0.88
C ILE A 3 13.27 -1.45 -1.52
N ALA A 4 13.03 -1.37 -2.84
CA ALA A 4 12.29 -2.38 -3.59
C ALA A 4 12.61 -2.28 -5.09
N ASN A 5 12.26 -3.32 -5.85
CA ASN A 5 12.28 -3.30 -7.31
C ASN A 5 11.41 -2.12 -7.83
N PRO A 6 11.87 -1.28 -8.78
CA PRO A 6 11.10 -0.15 -9.29
C PRO A 6 9.81 -0.57 -10.01
N HIS A 7 9.75 -1.82 -10.50
CA HIS A 7 8.56 -2.39 -11.13
C HIS A 7 7.55 -2.95 -10.12
N CYS A 8 7.89 -3.03 -8.83
CA CYS A 8 6.92 -3.34 -7.79
C CYS A 8 5.89 -2.21 -7.73
N LYS A 9 4.59 -2.55 -7.79
CA LYS A 9 3.48 -1.57 -7.75
C LYS A 9 2.62 -1.69 -6.50
N VAL A 10 2.59 -2.88 -5.89
CA VAL A 10 1.78 -3.17 -4.71
C VAL A 10 2.67 -3.77 -3.63
N LEU A 11 2.58 -3.24 -2.42
CA LEU A 11 3.23 -3.76 -1.22
C LEU A 11 2.16 -4.22 -0.23
N VAL A 12 2.20 -5.49 0.15
CA VAL A 12 1.42 -6.03 1.28
C VAL A 12 2.36 -6.22 2.46
N ILE A 13 2.03 -5.63 3.61
CA ILE A 13 2.91 -5.65 4.79
C ILE A 13 2.11 -5.81 6.09
N ASP A 14 2.66 -6.58 7.02
CA ASP A 14 2.22 -6.65 8.41
C ASP A 14 3.25 -5.92 9.29
N PRO A 15 3.06 -4.62 9.59
CA PRO A 15 4.05 -3.83 10.31
C PRO A 15 4.13 -4.20 11.80
N CYS A 16 3.19 -4.98 12.31
CA CYS A 16 3.14 -5.39 13.72
C CYS A 16 3.59 -6.83 13.92
N MET A 17 4.15 -7.50 12.90
CA MET A 17 4.72 -8.82 13.06
C MET A 17 6.10 -8.72 13.74
N PRO A 18 6.31 -9.33 14.92
CA PRO A 18 7.65 -9.41 15.49
C PRO A 18 8.53 -10.23 14.55
N THR A 19 9.51 -9.58 13.94
CA THR A 19 10.52 -10.24 13.09
C THR A 19 11.73 -10.56 13.97
N VAL A 20 12.49 -11.61 13.64
CA VAL A 20 13.70 -11.95 14.41
C VAL A 20 14.66 -10.74 14.39
N GLY A 21 14.86 -10.12 15.56
CA GLY A 21 15.71 -8.94 15.72
C GLY A 21 15.03 -7.57 15.48
N GLN A 22 13.73 -7.51 15.17
CA GLN A 22 12.99 -6.25 15.04
C GLN A 22 11.67 -6.24 15.80
N THR A 23 11.43 -5.16 16.54
CA THR A 23 10.28 -4.99 17.44
C THR A 23 9.09 -4.26 16.79
N ASP A 24 9.28 -3.55 15.68
CA ASP A 24 8.26 -2.74 15.02
C ASP A 24 8.61 -2.49 13.54
N GLY A 25 7.70 -2.81 12.62
CA GLY A 25 7.84 -2.57 11.18
C GLY A 25 7.44 -1.16 10.72
N MET A 26 6.91 -0.30 11.61
CA MET A 26 6.50 1.07 11.27
C MET A 26 7.65 1.99 10.81
N PRO A 27 8.89 1.90 11.35
CA PRO A 27 10.03 2.63 10.79
C PRO A 27 10.32 2.25 9.32
N LEU A 28 10.31 0.96 8.99
CA LEU A 28 10.51 0.48 7.62
C LEU A 28 9.37 0.97 6.71
N LEU A 29 8.12 0.87 7.17
CA LEU A 29 6.96 1.35 6.42
C LEU A 29 7.06 2.86 6.13
N ARG A 30 7.48 3.67 7.11
CA ARG A 30 7.73 5.11 6.91
C ARG A 30 8.79 5.37 5.85
N GLN A 31 9.90 4.64 5.92
CA GLN A 31 11.00 4.78 4.98
C GLN A 31 10.58 4.39 3.54
N ILE A 32 9.81 3.31 3.38
CA ILE A 32 9.21 2.93 2.10
C ILE A 32 8.33 4.04 1.56
N CYS A 33 7.40 4.54 2.39
CA CYS A 33 6.49 5.63 2.01
C CYS A 33 7.24 6.89 1.54
N CYS A 34 8.35 7.25 2.20
CA CYS A 34 9.18 8.38 1.80
C CYS A 34 9.84 8.18 0.43
N LEU A 35 10.30 6.97 0.12
CA LEU A 35 11.07 6.70 -1.11
C LEU A 35 10.21 6.23 -2.30
N ARG A 36 9.03 5.66 -2.05
CA ARG A 36 8.18 5.00 -3.04
C ARG A 36 6.73 5.47 -2.91
N ARG A 37 6.48 6.70 -3.39
CA ARG A 37 5.13 7.30 -3.41
C ARG A 37 4.20 6.69 -4.46
N ASP A 38 4.76 5.93 -5.39
CA ASP A 38 4.06 5.22 -6.47
C ASP A 38 3.50 3.85 -6.05
N LEU A 39 3.84 3.37 -4.85
CA LEU A 39 3.35 2.08 -4.36
C LEU A 39 1.94 2.18 -3.80
N LEU A 40 1.07 1.28 -4.22
CA LEU A 40 -0.14 0.95 -3.50
C LEU A 40 0.22 0.10 -2.27
N ILE A 41 0.02 0.64 -1.09
CA ILE A 41 0.40 -0.01 0.17
C ILE A 41 -0.84 -0.57 0.87
N LEU A 42 -0.81 -1.87 1.14
CA LEU A 42 -1.81 -2.66 1.83
C LEU A 42 -1.23 -3.13 3.17
N VAL A 43 -1.79 -2.63 4.27
CA VAL A 43 -1.37 -3.01 5.61
C VAL A 43 -2.31 -4.05 6.19
N LEU A 44 -1.76 -5.18 6.64
CA LEU A 44 -2.48 -6.21 7.39
C LEU A 44 -2.21 -6.03 8.89
N ALA A 45 -3.27 -5.87 9.68
CA ALA A 45 -3.18 -5.58 11.10
C ALA A 45 -4.14 -6.44 11.93
N GLN A 46 -3.76 -6.75 13.17
CA GLN A 46 -4.67 -7.44 14.10
C GLN A 46 -5.86 -6.55 14.50
N GLN A 47 -5.61 -5.25 14.64
CA GLN A 47 -6.61 -4.24 15.02
C GLN A 47 -6.56 -3.05 14.03
N PRO A 48 -7.15 -3.17 12.83
CA PRO A 48 -7.04 -2.15 11.77
C PRO A 48 -7.48 -0.75 12.20
N LEU A 49 -8.60 -0.65 12.93
CA LEU A 49 -9.13 0.64 13.39
C LEU A 49 -8.17 1.34 14.36
N ARG A 50 -7.52 0.58 15.24
CA ARG A 50 -6.52 1.12 16.17
C ARG A 50 -5.29 1.63 15.43
N LEU A 51 -4.83 0.89 14.42
CA LEU A 51 -3.69 1.30 13.60
C LEU A 51 -3.99 2.57 12.77
N LEU A 52 -5.22 2.71 12.27
CA LEU A 52 -5.67 3.92 11.57
C LEU A 52 -5.69 5.17 12.48
N GLN A 53 -5.80 4.99 13.79
CA GLN A 53 -5.73 6.07 14.78
C GLN A 53 -4.29 6.39 15.19
N ASP A 54 -3.31 5.57 14.80
CA ASP A 54 -1.91 5.76 15.15
C ASP A 54 -1.30 6.89 14.31
N ARG A 55 -0.76 7.91 14.99
CA ARG A 55 -0.09 9.04 14.36
C ARG A 55 1.22 8.66 13.67
N ALA A 56 1.79 7.50 14.00
CA ALA A 56 2.97 6.97 13.33
C ALA A 56 2.65 6.35 11.96
N LEU A 57 1.37 6.06 11.65
CA LEU A 57 0.98 5.51 10.37
C LEU A 57 1.17 6.57 9.27
N PRO A 58 1.91 6.27 8.18
CA PRO A 58 2.09 7.22 7.10
C PRO A 58 0.73 7.60 6.47
N ALA A 59 0.49 8.90 6.30
CA ALA A 59 -0.79 9.41 5.81
C ALA A 59 -1.20 8.88 4.41
N GLN A 60 -0.24 8.40 3.61
CA GLN A 60 -0.50 7.78 2.30
C GLN A 60 -1.07 6.35 2.39
N VAL A 61 -0.96 5.69 3.54
CA VAL A 61 -1.55 4.36 3.75
C VAL A 61 -3.06 4.52 3.90
N ARG A 62 -3.79 4.21 2.84
CA ARG A 62 -5.27 4.25 2.81
C ARG A 62 -5.91 2.88 2.97
N HIS A 63 -5.15 1.81 2.80
CA HIS A 63 -5.65 0.44 2.81
C HIS A 63 -5.10 -0.32 4.01
N VAL A 64 -5.91 -0.43 5.07
CA VAL A 64 -5.59 -1.19 6.28
C VAL A 64 -6.67 -2.23 6.49
N TYR A 65 -6.29 -3.51 6.50
CA TYR A 65 -7.21 -4.64 6.59
C TYR A 65 -6.86 -5.56 7.76
N ALA A 66 -7.85 -6.30 8.25
CA ALA A 66 -7.63 -7.31 9.27
C ALA A 66 -6.79 -8.46 8.71
N LYS A 67 -5.96 -9.11 9.54
CA LYS A 67 -5.23 -10.33 9.14
C LYS A 67 -6.17 -11.49 8.74
N THR A 68 -7.43 -11.41 9.14
CA THR A 68 -8.50 -12.35 8.76
C THR A 68 -9.17 -12.00 7.42
N VAL A 69 -8.66 -11.02 6.67
CA VAL A 69 -9.17 -10.65 5.35
C VAL A 69 -9.23 -11.88 4.44
N ASN A 70 -10.31 -11.99 3.66
CA ASN A 70 -10.48 -13.10 2.73
C ASN A 70 -9.35 -13.09 1.66
N PRO A 71 -8.57 -14.18 1.52
CA PRO A 71 -7.45 -14.22 0.58
C PRO A 71 -7.87 -14.06 -0.88
N LEU A 72 -9.01 -14.64 -1.30
CA LEU A 72 -9.51 -14.50 -2.67
C LEU A 72 -9.89 -13.06 -2.99
N TRP A 73 -10.50 -12.37 -2.03
CA TRP A 73 -10.80 -10.95 -2.17
C TRP A 73 -9.51 -10.12 -2.30
N LEU A 74 -8.51 -10.37 -1.45
CA LEU A 74 -7.23 -9.66 -1.49
C LEU A 74 -6.51 -9.88 -2.83
N CYS A 75 -6.50 -11.12 -3.34
CA CYS A 75 -5.93 -11.43 -4.66
C CYS A 75 -6.65 -10.66 -5.77
N ARG A 76 -7.99 -10.59 -5.75
CA ARG A 76 -8.78 -9.84 -6.75
C ARG A 76 -8.50 -8.35 -6.68
N PHE A 77 -8.45 -7.78 -5.47
CA PHE A 77 -8.12 -6.38 -5.25
C PHE A 77 -6.74 -6.03 -5.83
N ILE A 78 -5.70 -6.81 -5.48
CA ILE A 78 -4.33 -6.61 -5.97
C ILE A 78 -4.28 -6.76 -7.48
N SER A 79 -4.93 -7.79 -8.03
CA SER A 79 -4.96 -8.03 -9.49
C SER A 79 -5.60 -6.87 -10.24
N GLN A 80 -6.64 -6.27 -9.68
CA GLN A 80 -7.28 -5.10 -10.28
C GLN A 80 -6.36 -3.88 -10.25
N ALA A 81 -5.75 -3.57 -9.10
CA ALA A 81 -4.83 -2.45 -8.97
C ALA A 81 -3.63 -2.56 -9.93
N LEU A 82 -3.11 -3.77 -10.15
CA LEU A 82 -2.05 -4.01 -11.12
C LEU A 82 -2.50 -3.79 -12.57
N ARG A 83 -3.77 -4.00 -12.88
CA ARG A 83 -4.34 -3.74 -14.22
C ARG A 83 -4.62 -2.27 -14.47
N ASP A 84 -5.21 -1.57 -13.51
CA ASP A 84 -5.59 -0.15 -13.68
C ASP A 84 -4.38 0.74 -13.98
N GLU A 85 -3.24 0.44 -13.37
CA GLU A 85 -1.94 1.09 -13.64
C GLU A 85 -1.37 0.75 -15.02
N SER A 86 -1.69 -0.44 -15.58
CA SER A 86 -1.30 -0.81 -16.94
C SER A 86 -2.12 -0.09 -18.01
N THR A 87 -3.31 0.38 -17.65
CA THR A 87 -4.24 1.09 -18.55
C THR A 87 -4.10 2.62 -18.49
N GLY A 88 -2.97 3.15 -18.02
CA GLY A 88 -2.66 4.59 -17.95
C GLY A 88 -2.56 5.32 -19.30
N VAL A 89 -3.55 5.16 -20.19
CA VAL A 89 -3.88 6.08 -21.27
C VAL A 89 -4.97 7.01 -20.72
N THR A 90 -4.56 8.21 -20.32
CA THR A 90 -5.50 9.34 -20.18
C THR A 90 -6.16 9.63 -21.53
N PRO A 91 -7.50 9.64 -21.64
CA PRO A 91 -8.11 10.50 -22.64
C PRO A 91 -7.86 11.94 -22.16
N LEU A 92 -7.00 12.67 -22.87
CA LEU A 92 -7.02 14.12 -22.83
C LEU A 92 -8.46 14.54 -23.08
N ALA A 93 -9.09 15.14 -22.07
CA ALA A 93 -10.36 15.82 -22.23
C ALA A 93 -10.14 16.87 -23.33
N GLN A 94 -10.72 16.60 -24.50
CA GLN A 94 -10.67 17.47 -25.66
C GLN A 94 -11.31 18.80 -25.30
N ASP A 95 -10.70 19.87 -25.80
CA ASP A 95 -11.23 21.21 -25.89
C ASP A 95 -12.76 21.21 -26.11
N ALA A 96 -13.50 21.61 -25.08
CA ALA A 96 -14.84 22.16 -25.24
C ALA A 96 -14.70 23.69 -25.23
N ALA A 97 -14.06 24.21 -26.27
CA ALA A 97 -14.19 25.59 -26.70
C ALA A 97 -14.91 25.59 -28.05
N ARG A 98 -16.25 25.65 -28.01
CA ARG A 98 -17.12 26.36 -28.96
C ARG A 98 -18.57 26.26 -28.55
#